data_AF-A0A933AR53-F1
#
_entry.id   AF-A0A933AR53-F1
#
_cell.length_a   1.000
_cell.length_b   1.000
_cell.length_c   1.000
_cell.angle_alpha   90.00
_cell.angle_beta   90.00
_cell.angle_gamma   90.00
#
_symmetry.space_group_name_H-M   'P 1'
#
loop_
_entity.id
_entity.type
_entity.pdbx_description
1 polymer ?
#
loop_
_entity_poly.entity_id
_entity_poly.type
_entity_poly.pdbx_seq_one_letter_code
_entity_poly.pdbx_strand_id
1 'polypeptide(L)'
;IDAILLCQKPVIRRINGMSVAGGQEIGGACDIAVASDMAIFGQAGPRHGSAPVGGSTDFLPWALTIEDAMWNCISCEMWSAYKMYRKNYLSKVVRVLKQGNDFIRNPQVITNEWLRDGEIVYGEHLTGPDAKAARDLAKSLKVDFSLLDAEVNKILWTFTNLFEGCLMKSIVDIRQKKKSYWDQNKNDHLYWLAANMQGEAFLGFGAFNTKKITGKDTIDFIKFRQMVAEGHALNDELFEAVLGKPLPK
;
A
#
# COMPACT_ATOMS: atom_id res chain seq x y z
N ILE A 1 -7.55 4.42 -12.40
CA ILE A 1 -6.37 5.30 -12.58
C ILE A 1 -6.65 6.41 -13.59
N ASP A 2 -7.03 6.08 -14.82
CA ASP A 2 -7.34 7.08 -15.86
C ASP A 2 -8.27 8.20 -15.39
N ALA A 3 -9.36 7.86 -14.69
CA ALA A 3 -10.29 8.87 -14.16
C ALA A 3 -9.64 9.89 -13.21
N ILE A 4 -8.66 9.46 -12.40
CA ILE A 4 -7.90 10.37 -11.52
C ILE A 4 -6.95 11.22 -12.36
N LEU A 5 -6.23 10.59 -13.29
CA LEU A 5 -5.23 11.29 -14.10
C LEU A 5 -5.87 12.34 -15.04
N LEU A 6 -7.08 12.07 -15.52
CA LEU A 6 -7.87 12.95 -16.39
C LEU A 6 -8.76 13.94 -15.62
N CYS A 7 -8.78 13.88 -14.28
CA CYS A 7 -9.62 14.76 -13.47
C CYS A 7 -9.24 16.23 -13.67
N GLN A 8 -10.18 17.08 -14.06
CA GLN A 8 -9.93 18.52 -14.27
C GLN A 8 -9.82 19.32 -12.96
N LYS A 9 -9.78 18.63 -11.81
CA LYS A 9 -9.64 19.22 -10.47
C LYS A 9 -8.45 18.60 -9.74
N PRO A 10 -7.89 19.28 -8.73
CA PRO A 10 -6.92 18.67 -7.83
C PRO A 10 -7.52 17.45 -7.12
N VAL A 11 -6.75 16.37 -7.02
CA VAL A 11 -7.16 15.12 -6.36
C VAL A 11 -6.29 14.89 -5.13
N ILE A 12 -6.87 15.11 -3.95
CA ILE A 12 -6.21 14.91 -2.65
C ILE A 12 -6.57 13.52 -2.12
N ARG A 13 -5.56 12.74 -1.78
CA ARG A 13 -5.69 11.45 -1.11
C ARG A 13 -5.57 11.64 0.40
N ARG A 14 -6.68 11.41 1.10
CA ARG A 14 -6.75 11.32 2.57
C ARG A 14 -6.71 9.85 2.99
N ILE A 15 -5.63 9.41 3.63
CA ILE A 15 -5.44 8.02 4.04
C ILE A 15 -5.76 7.85 5.52
N ASN A 16 -6.79 7.09 5.87
CA ASN A 16 -7.19 6.87 7.27
C ASN A 16 -6.72 5.53 7.85
N GLY A 17 -6.20 4.64 7.03
CA GLY A 17 -5.92 3.26 7.42
C GLY A 17 -5.13 2.52 6.36
N MET A 18 -5.38 1.21 6.22
CA MET A 18 -4.64 0.36 5.30
C MET A 18 -4.78 0.87 3.86
N SER A 19 -3.65 1.12 3.24
CA SER A 19 -3.54 1.47 1.84
C SER A 19 -2.56 0.53 1.17
N VAL A 20 -3.05 -0.67 0.85
CA VAL A 20 -2.26 -1.80 0.34
C VAL A 20 -2.81 -2.23 -1.01
N ALA A 21 -1.93 -2.72 -1.89
CA ALA A 21 -2.29 -3.12 -3.26
C ALA A 21 -3.07 -2.01 -3.97
N GLY A 22 -4.30 -2.30 -4.44
CA GLY A 22 -5.18 -1.33 -5.10
C GLY A 22 -5.31 0.02 -4.39
N GLY A 23 -5.28 0.05 -3.05
CA GLY A 23 -5.32 1.31 -2.30
C GLY A 23 -4.06 2.17 -2.48
N GLN A 24 -2.88 1.54 -2.52
CA GLN A 24 -1.62 2.25 -2.78
C GLN A 24 -1.48 2.64 -4.24
N GLU A 25 -1.90 1.76 -5.14
CA GLU A 25 -1.91 1.94 -6.59
C GLU A 25 -2.77 3.13 -7.02
N ILE A 26 -4.07 3.10 -6.69
CA ILE A 26 -5.01 4.19 -6.95
C ILE A 26 -4.51 5.48 -6.29
N GLY A 27 -3.97 5.35 -5.09
CA GLY A 27 -3.44 6.47 -4.36
C GLY A 27 -2.19 7.11 -4.95
N GLY A 28 -1.40 6.37 -5.73
CA GLY A 28 -0.22 6.89 -6.43
C GLY A 28 -0.60 7.83 -7.59
N ALA A 29 -1.81 7.67 -8.15
CA ALA A 29 -2.33 8.53 -9.21
C ALA A 29 -2.78 9.91 -8.71
N CYS A 30 -3.10 10.05 -7.41
CA CYS A 30 -3.51 11.33 -6.83
C CYS A 30 -2.39 12.38 -6.84
N ASP A 31 -2.74 13.65 -6.67
CA ASP A 31 -1.77 14.76 -6.74
C ASP A 31 -1.04 14.96 -5.41
N ILE A 32 -1.77 14.91 -4.29
CA ILE A 32 -1.24 15.11 -2.93
C ILE A 32 -1.77 14.01 -2.01
N ALA A 33 -0.93 13.53 -1.09
CA ALA A 33 -1.29 12.50 -0.12
C ALA A 33 -1.01 12.94 1.32
N VAL A 34 -2.04 12.85 2.18
CA VAL A 34 -1.95 13.08 3.62
C VAL A 34 -2.50 11.86 4.35
N ALA A 35 -1.74 11.34 5.31
CA ALA A 35 -2.09 10.11 6.01
C ALA A 35 -2.29 10.32 7.51
N SER A 36 -3.23 9.57 8.06
CA SER A 36 -3.20 9.16 9.46
C SER A 36 -1.88 8.43 9.75
N ASP A 37 -1.32 8.65 10.93
CA ASP A 37 -0.13 7.94 11.39
C ASP A 37 -0.36 6.47 11.77
N MET A 38 -1.63 6.05 11.76
CA MET A 38 -2.06 4.65 11.87
C MET A 38 -2.16 3.96 10.50
N ALA A 39 -2.01 4.69 9.40
CA ALA A 39 -2.02 4.10 8.07
C ALA A 39 -0.80 3.19 7.83
N ILE A 40 -1.03 2.12 7.08
CA ILE A 40 -0.01 1.18 6.62
C ILE A 40 -0.06 1.06 5.11
N PHE A 41 1.09 0.85 4.51
CA PHE A 41 1.30 0.84 3.07
C PHE A 41 2.08 -0.40 2.66
N GLY A 42 1.92 -0.86 1.43
CA GLY A 42 2.63 -2.01 0.91
C GLY A 42 1.90 -2.65 -0.26
N GLN A 43 2.55 -3.62 -0.89
CA GLN A 43 1.91 -4.43 -1.91
C GLN A 43 1.50 -5.79 -1.35
N ALA A 44 0.52 -6.42 -1.99
CA ALA A 44 0.10 -7.78 -1.67
C ALA A 44 0.05 -8.68 -2.91
N GLY A 45 0.21 -8.11 -4.11
CA GLY A 45 0.05 -8.81 -5.38
C GLY A 45 0.92 -10.06 -5.47
N PRO A 46 2.26 -9.95 -5.40
CA PRO A 46 3.15 -11.10 -5.59
C PRO A 46 2.91 -12.25 -4.60
N ARG A 47 2.40 -11.95 -3.41
CA ARG A 47 2.03 -12.96 -2.40
C ARG A 47 0.73 -13.71 -2.74
N HIS A 48 -0.19 -13.10 -3.47
CA HIS A 48 -1.53 -13.64 -3.71
C HIS A 48 -1.85 -13.79 -5.20
N GLY A 49 -0.83 -14.08 -6.02
CA GLY A 49 -1.01 -14.39 -7.43
C GLY A 49 -1.39 -13.18 -8.29
N SER A 50 -0.91 -12.00 -7.92
CA SER A 50 -1.08 -10.78 -8.71
C SER A 50 0.22 -9.96 -8.73
N ALA A 51 0.19 -8.75 -9.28
CA ALA A 51 1.31 -7.84 -9.40
C ALA A 51 0.83 -6.39 -9.19
N PRO A 52 1.72 -5.44 -8.83
CA PRO A 52 1.36 -4.04 -8.57
C PRO A 52 1.06 -3.22 -9.84
N VAL A 53 0.21 -3.77 -10.72
CA VAL A 53 -0.09 -3.31 -12.08
C VAL A 53 -1.23 -2.28 -12.16
N GLY A 54 -1.82 -1.90 -11.03
CA GLY A 54 -2.72 -0.75 -10.93
C GLY A 54 -2.00 0.60 -10.88
N GLY A 55 -0.71 0.64 -11.21
CA GLY A 55 0.09 1.85 -11.30
C GLY A 55 1.19 1.98 -10.24
N SER A 56 1.30 1.06 -9.29
CA SER A 56 2.38 1.14 -8.30
C SER A 56 3.77 0.92 -8.93
N THR A 57 3.90 -0.01 -9.89
CA THR A 57 5.12 -0.14 -10.70
C THR A 57 5.44 1.11 -11.51
N ASP A 58 4.44 1.90 -11.88
CA ASP A 58 4.59 3.12 -12.69
C ASP A 58 4.94 4.34 -11.83
N PHE A 59 4.36 4.46 -10.63
CA PHE A 59 4.41 5.68 -9.83
C PHE A 59 5.42 5.63 -8.68
N LEU A 60 5.70 4.45 -8.10
CA LEU A 60 6.64 4.34 -6.98
C LEU A 60 8.07 4.76 -7.36
N PRO A 61 8.61 4.42 -8.55
CA PRO A 61 9.95 4.87 -8.94
C PRO A 61 10.10 6.40 -9.04
N TRP A 62 9.00 7.15 -9.12
CA TRP A 62 9.01 8.62 -9.15
C TRP A 62 9.00 9.27 -7.78
N ALA A 63 8.50 8.55 -6.78
CA ALA A 63 8.35 9.06 -5.43
C ALA A 63 9.38 8.47 -4.45
N LEU A 64 9.93 7.30 -4.78
CA LEU A 64 10.92 6.57 -4.01
C LEU A 64 12.24 6.45 -4.80
N THR A 65 13.29 5.96 -4.14
CA THR A 65 14.45 5.42 -4.86
C THR A 65 14.03 4.17 -5.63
N ILE A 66 14.76 3.82 -6.69
CA ILE A 66 14.45 2.62 -7.47
C ILE A 66 14.51 1.34 -6.62
N GLU A 67 15.46 1.26 -5.67
CA GLU A 67 15.58 0.15 -4.73
C GLU A 67 14.39 0.08 -3.77
N ASP A 68 13.96 1.22 -3.24
CA ASP A 68 12.79 1.27 -2.36
C ASP A 68 11.50 0.92 -3.11
N ALA A 69 11.36 1.38 -4.35
CA ALA A 69 10.22 1.04 -5.20
C ALA A 69 10.21 -0.46 -5.51
N MET A 70 11.36 -1.03 -5.88
CA MET A 70 11.51 -2.46 -6.13
C MET A 70 11.12 -3.27 -4.89
N TRP A 71 11.72 -2.97 -3.74
CA TRP A 71 11.43 -3.71 -2.51
C TRP A 71 9.98 -3.56 -2.08
N ASN A 72 9.40 -2.36 -2.14
CA ASN A 72 7.99 -2.13 -1.82
C ASN A 72 7.05 -2.95 -2.71
N CYS A 73 7.39 -3.10 -3.99
CA CYS A 73 6.62 -3.89 -4.94
C CYS A 73 6.67 -5.39 -4.70
N ILE A 74 7.84 -5.94 -4.33
CA ILE A 74 8.07 -7.40 -4.35
C ILE A 74 8.05 -8.06 -2.97
N SER A 75 8.44 -7.37 -1.90
CA SER A 75 8.58 -7.98 -0.56
C SER A 75 7.23 -8.25 0.11
N CYS A 76 6.18 -7.54 -0.32
CA CYS A 76 4.87 -7.52 0.33
C CYS A 76 4.92 -7.17 1.83
N GLU A 77 5.96 -6.43 2.25
CA GLU A 77 6.08 -5.92 3.61
C GLU A 77 5.16 -4.71 3.83
N MET A 78 4.69 -4.56 5.07
CA MET A 78 3.91 -3.40 5.48
C MET A 78 4.83 -2.31 6.02
N TRP A 79 4.73 -1.12 5.45
CA TRP A 79 5.46 0.07 5.87
C TRP A 79 4.52 1.03 6.59
N SER A 80 4.99 1.62 7.68
CA SER A 80 4.21 2.62 8.41
C SER A 80 4.08 3.92 7.63
N ALA A 81 3.07 4.73 7.96
CA ALA A 81 2.96 6.09 7.48
C ALA A 81 4.23 6.93 7.70
N TYR A 82 4.90 6.78 8.85
CA TYR A 82 6.14 7.50 9.15
C TYR A 82 7.30 7.08 8.24
N LYS A 83 7.43 5.79 7.93
CA LYS A 83 8.43 5.29 6.96
C LYS A 83 8.15 5.81 5.55
N MET A 84 6.89 5.76 5.11
CA MET A 84 6.50 6.28 3.80
C MET A 84 6.72 7.80 3.69
N TYR A 85 6.49 8.55 4.76
CA TYR A 85 6.79 9.98 4.83
C TYR A 85 8.29 10.26 4.77
N ARG A 86 9.10 9.53 5.54
CA ARG A 86 10.57 9.61 5.50
C ARG A 86 11.12 9.33 4.10
N LYS A 87 10.46 8.46 3.34
CA LYS A 87 10.80 8.13 1.96
C LYS A 87 10.10 9.00 0.92
N ASN A 88 9.52 10.14 1.32
CA ASN A 88 8.90 11.15 0.45
C ASN A 88 7.66 10.70 -0.36
N TYR A 89 7.00 9.62 0.02
CA TYR A 89 5.77 9.19 -0.64
C TYR A 89 4.51 9.93 -0.15
N LEU A 90 4.60 10.57 1.03
CA LEU A 90 3.50 11.29 1.66
C LEU A 90 3.90 12.75 1.89
N SER A 91 2.96 13.67 1.70
CA SER A 91 3.18 15.09 1.97
C SER A 91 3.08 15.42 3.46
N LYS A 92 2.27 14.67 4.21
CA LYS A 92 2.12 14.85 5.66
C LYS A 92 1.57 13.59 6.34
N VAL A 93 2.01 13.37 7.58
CA VAL A 93 1.49 12.35 8.49
C VAL A 93 0.91 13.03 9.73
N VAL A 94 -0.31 12.62 10.12
CA VAL A 94 -1.11 13.24 11.15
C VAL A 94 -1.54 12.21 12.19
N ARG A 95 -1.33 12.54 13.46
CA ARG A 95 -1.76 11.71 14.58
C ARG A 95 -3.28 11.66 14.72
N VAL A 96 -3.81 10.47 15.01
CA VAL A 96 -5.27 10.27 15.14
C VAL A 96 -5.71 9.58 16.42
N LEU A 97 -4.78 9.06 17.23
CA LEU A 97 -5.14 8.44 18.51
C LEU A 97 -5.25 9.49 19.60
N LYS A 98 -6.32 9.43 20.40
CA LYS A 98 -6.50 10.27 21.58
C LYS A 98 -6.24 9.51 22.87
N GLN A 99 -5.43 10.11 23.73
CA GLN A 99 -5.25 9.70 25.12
C GLN A 99 -5.69 10.86 26.02
N GLY A 100 -6.88 10.75 26.61
CA GLY A 100 -7.54 11.90 27.23
C GLY A 100 -7.85 12.98 26.20
N ASN A 101 -7.37 14.20 26.43
CA ASN A 101 -7.59 15.33 25.53
C ASN A 101 -6.52 15.46 24.44
N ASP A 102 -5.38 14.79 24.61
CA ASP A 102 -4.23 14.93 23.74
C ASP A 102 -4.25 13.93 22.60
N PHE A 103 -3.71 14.35 21.46
CA PHE A 103 -3.41 13.46 20.36
C PHE A 103 -2.00 12.92 20.52
N ILE A 104 -1.87 11.59 20.52
CA ILE A 104 -0.58 10.90 20.65
C ILE A 104 -0.16 10.29 19.31
N ARG A 105 1.15 10.05 19.15
CA ARG A 105 1.66 9.33 17.98
C ARG A 105 1.28 7.86 18.07
N ASN A 106 1.19 7.19 16.92
CA ASN A 106 1.01 5.75 16.82
C ASN A 106 2.05 5.02 17.68
N PRO A 107 1.62 4.34 18.77
CA PRO A 107 2.55 3.70 19.70
C PRO A 107 3.23 2.47 19.08
N GLN A 108 2.74 1.95 17.95
CA GLN A 108 3.28 0.76 17.30
C GLN A 108 4.50 1.05 16.40
N VAL A 109 4.93 2.32 16.31
CA VAL A 109 5.99 2.76 15.40
C VAL A 109 7.00 3.60 16.17
N ILE A 110 8.29 3.37 15.90
CA ILE A 110 9.38 4.13 16.52
C ILE A 110 9.34 5.55 15.97
N THR A 111 9.09 6.53 16.85
CA THR A 111 8.97 7.95 16.47
C THR A 111 9.75 8.90 17.38
N ASN A 112 10.39 8.37 18.42
CA ASN A 112 11.20 9.07 19.41
C ASN A 112 12.72 8.86 19.20
N GLU A 113 13.11 8.04 18.24
CA GLU A 113 14.50 7.67 17.98
C GLU A 113 14.73 7.64 16.47
N TRP A 114 15.85 8.23 16.02
CA TRP A 114 16.22 8.25 14.59
C TRP A 114 17.20 7.14 14.23
N LEU A 115 18.25 6.96 15.03
CA LEU A 115 19.30 5.97 14.83
C LEU A 115 19.36 5.01 16.00
N ARG A 116 19.53 3.73 15.71
CA ARG A 116 19.89 2.68 16.68
C ARG A 116 20.95 1.80 16.04
N ASP A 117 22.09 1.63 16.70
CA ASP A 117 23.20 0.78 16.23
C ASP A 117 23.66 1.08 14.79
N GLY A 118 23.61 2.36 14.38
CA GLY A 118 23.99 2.81 13.04
C GLY A 118 22.87 2.71 11.99
N GLU A 119 21.74 2.09 12.32
CA GLU A 119 20.59 1.92 11.42
C GLU A 119 19.51 2.97 11.66
N ILE A 120 18.83 3.40 10.60
CA ILE A 120 17.69 4.33 10.71
C ILE A 120 16.45 3.55 11.16
N VAL A 121 15.99 3.81 12.39
CA VAL A 121 14.82 3.15 12.99
C VAL A 121 13.55 3.99 12.99
N TYR A 122 13.64 5.29 12.70
CA TYR A 122 12.46 6.15 12.64
C TYR A 122 11.47 5.68 11.58
N GLY A 123 10.25 5.40 12.02
CA GLY A 123 9.17 4.89 11.18
C GLY A 123 9.13 3.37 11.06
N GLU A 124 10.06 2.62 11.64
CA GLU A 124 9.97 1.17 11.69
C GLU A 124 8.97 0.72 12.78
N HIS A 125 8.31 -0.40 12.54
CA HIS A 125 7.40 -0.98 13.52
C HIS A 125 8.15 -1.55 14.71
N LEU A 126 7.56 -1.44 15.90
CA LEU A 126 8.05 -2.18 17.05
C LEU A 126 7.96 -3.69 16.79
N THR A 127 8.91 -4.44 17.33
CA THR A 127 8.97 -5.91 17.25
C THR A 127 8.90 -6.53 18.63
N GLY A 128 8.71 -7.86 18.71
CA GLY A 128 8.74 -8.58 19.98
C GLY A 128 7.61 -8.21 20.97
N PRO A 129 7.86 -8.29 22.30
CA PRO A 129 6.87 -7.99 23.33
C PRO A 129 6.30 -6.57 23.27
N ASP A 130 7.14 -5.59 22.94
CA ASP A 130 6.75 -4.17 22.86
C ASP A 130 5.71 -3.92 21.77
N ALA A 131 5.82 -4.65 20.66
CA ALA A 131 4.84 -4.60 19.56
C ALA A 131 3.44 -5.02 20.01
N LYS A 132 3.35 -6.04 20.87
CA LYS A 132 2.07 -6.54 21.38
C LYS A 132 1.44 -5.51 22.32
N ALA A 133 2.21 -5.02 23.29
CA ALA A 133 1.74 -3.99 24.23
C ALA A 133 1.30 -2.71 23.50
N ALA A 134 2.07 -2.25 22.52
CA ALA A 134 1.73 -1.08 21.71
C ALA A 134 0.46 -1.28 20.88
N ARG A 135 0.24 -2.48 20.33
CA ARG A 135 -0.99 -2.82 19.59
C ARG A 135 -2.20 -2.84 20.50
N ASP A 136 -2.07 -3.42 21.69
CA ASP A 136 -3.16 -3.49 22.68
C ASP A 136 -3.51 -2.09 23.20
N LEU A 137 -2.51 -1.22 23.41
CA LEU A 137 -2.72 0.20 23.69
C LEU A 137 -3.41 0.92 22.52
N ALA A 138 -2.93 0.75 21.29
CA ALA A 138 -3.55 1.40 20.13
C ALA A 138 -5.03 1.02 19.95
N LYS A 139 -5.39 -0.24 20.27
CA LYS A 139 -6.78 -0.72 20.23
C LYS A 139 -7.66 -0.15 21.35
N SER A 140 -7.09 0.21 22.50
CA SER A 140 -7.85 0.76 23.62
C SER A 140 -8.13 2.26 23.48
N LEU A 141 -7.38 2.95 22.61
CA LEU A 141 -7.50 4.39 22.40
C LEU A 141 -8.57 4.75 21.37
N LYS A 142 -9.19 5.92 21.56
CA LYS A 142 -10.16 6.46 20.61
C LYS A 142 -9.45 7.03 19.38
N VAL A 143 -9.94 6.70 18.20
CA VAL A 143 -9.52 7.33 16.94
C VAL A 143 -10.34 8.60 16.69
N ASP A 144 -9.66 9.70 16.39
CA ASP A 144 -10.23 10.99 16.04
C ASP A 144 -9.49 11.54 14.81
N PHE A 145 -10.23 11.75 13.73
CA PHE A 145 -9.66 12.20 12.45
C PHE A 145 -9.71 13.74 12.26
N SER A 146 -10.15 14.51 13.25
CA SER A 146 -10.30 15.96 13.13
C SER A 146 -9.02 16.67 12.68
N LEU A 147 -7.85 16.25 13.18
CA LEU A 147 -6.57 16.80 12.72
C LEU A 147 -6.25 16.44 11.27
N LEU A 148 -6.62 15.23 10.83
CA LEU A 148 -6.42 14.79 9.45
C LEU A 148 -7.32 15.57 8.49
N ASP A 149 -8.57 15.82 8.88
CA ASP A 149 -9.52 16.62 8.12
C ASP A 149 -9.10 18.08 8.08
N ALA A 150 -8.58 18.62 9.18
CA ALA A 150 -8.01 19.96 9.23
C ALA A 150 -6.82 20.13 8.26
N GLU A 151 -5.96 19.12 8.11
CA GLU A 151 -4.86 19.18 7.16
C GLU A 151 -5.35 19.17 5.70
N VAL A 152 -6.38 18.39 5.39
CA VAL A 152 -7.03 18.45 4.05
C VAL A 152 -7.63 19.83 3.81
N ASN A 153 -8.34 20.40 4.79
CA ASN A 153 -8.92 21.74 4.69
C ASN A 153 -7.84 22.83 4.50
N LYS A 154 -6.67 22.67 5.13
CA LYS A 154 -5.53 23.58 4.93
C LYS A 154 -4.99 23.53 3.50
N ILE A 155 -4.89 22.34 2.90
CA ILE A 155 -4.49 22.19 1.49
C ILE A 155 -5.53 22.86 0.59
N LEU A 156 -6.81 22.58 0.81
CA LEU A 156 -7.90 23.20 0.06
C LEU A 156 -7.86 24.73 0.17
N TRP A 157 -7.69 25.26 1.37
CA TRP A 157 -7.56 26.70 1.60
C TRP A 157 -6.37 27.31 0.87
N THR A 158 -5.26 26.57 0.80
CA THR A 158 -4.09 26.99 0.04
C THR A 158 -4.44 27.12 -1.44
N PHE A 159 -5.10 26.13 -2.03
CA PHE A 159 -5.53 26.16 -3.44
C PHE A 159 -6.53 27.28 -3.73
N THR A 160 -7.49 27.54 -2.84
CA THR A 160 -8.47 28.63 -2.98
C THR A 160 -7.82 30.01 -3.11
N ASN A 161 -6.62 30.20 -2.55
CA ASN A 161 -5.91 31.48 -2.54
C ASN A 161 -4.84 31.59 -3.65
N LEU A 162 -4.91 30.76 -4.69
CA LEU A 162 -4.00 30.79 -5.85
C LEU A 162 -4.76 31.14 -7.13
N PHE A 163 -4.05 31.69 -8.12
CA PHE A 163 -4.62 31.88 -9.45
C PHE A 163 -4.97 30.53 -10.08
N GLU A 164 -6.26 30.29 -10.33
CA GLU A 164 -6.80 29.01 -10.79
C GLU A 164 -6.07 28.47 -12.03
N GLY A 165 -5.90 29.30 -13.07
CA GLY A 165 -5.24 28.89 -14.30
C GLY A 165 -3.79 28.44 -14.08
N CYS A 166 -3.03 29.17 -13.26
CA CYS A 166 -1.65 28.83 -12.92
C CYS A 166 -1.57 27.56 -12.05
N LEU A 167 -2.47 27.41 -11.08
CA LEU A 167 -2.57 26.22 -10.24
C LEU A 167 -2.84 24.97 -11.08
N MET A 168 -3.88 25.03 -11.93
CA MET A 168 -4.27 23.90 -12.75
C MET A 168 -3.21 23.56 -13.80
N LYS A 169 -2.58 24.55 -14.44
CA LYS A 169 -1.45 24.31 -15.36
C LYS A 169 -0.31 23.58 -14.66
N SER A 170 0.03 24.00 -13.44
CA SER A 170 1.09 23.39 -12.64
C SER A 170 0.77 21.94 -12.27
N ILE A 171 -0.46 21.67 -11.81
CA ILE A 171 -0.92 20.31 -11.47
C ILE A 171 -0.90 19.41 -12.70
N VAL A 172 -1.48 19.87 -13.82
CA VAL A 172 -1.55 19.09 -15.07
C VAL A 172 -0.15 18.76 -15.58
N ASP A 173 0.78 19.72 -15.56
CA ASP A 173 2.16 19.48 -15.99
C ASP A 173 2.84 18.42 -15.14
N ILE A 174 2.76 18.49 -13.81
CA ILE A 174 3.34 17.47 -12.93
C ILE A 174 2.70 16.10 -13.17
N ARG A 175 1.37 16.07 -13.27
CA ARG A 175 0.60 14.85 -13.48
C ARG A 175 0.92 14.15 -14.80
N GLN A 176 1.29 14.91 -15.84
CA GLN A 176 1.67 14.37 -17.14
C GLN A 176 2.81 13.34 -17.05
N LYS A 177 3.69 13.45 -16.03
CA LYS A 177 4.80 12.51 -15.82
C LYS A 177 4.26 11.15 -15.42
N LYS A 178 3.38 11.10 -14.41
CA LYS A 178 2.66 9.88 -14.01
C LYS A 178 1.86 9.29 -15.17
N LYS A 179 1.13 10.15 -15.90
CA LYS A 179 0.31 9.75 -17.04
C LYS A 179 1.12 9.08 -18.14
N SER A 180 2.31 9.61 -18.45
CA SER A 180 3.20 9.05 -19.47
C SER A 180 3.53 7.58 -19.21
N TYR A 181 3.90 7.22 -17.97
CA TYR A 181 4.22 5.83 -17.61
C TYR A 181 3.00 4.94 -17.57
N TRP A 182 1.92 5.42 -16.96
CA TRP A 182 0.66 4.69 -16.92
C TRP A 182 0.13 4.34 -18.32
N ASP A 183 0.15 5.30 -19.25
CA ASP A 183 -0.34 5.05 -20.62
C ASP A 183 0.53 4.07 -21.41
N GLN A 184 1.84 4.01 -21.13
CA GLN A 184 2.74 3.04 -21.75
C GLN A 184 2.41 1.61 -21.31
N ASN A 185 2.03 1.41 -20.04
CA ASN A 185 1.95 0.08 -19.44
C ASN A 185 0.52 -0.46 -19.28
N LYS A 186 -0.51 0.39 -19.16
CA LYS A 186 -1.88 -0.03 -18.80
C LYS A 186 -2.51 -1.06 -19.73
N ASN A 187 -2.18 -1.01 -21.02
CA ASN A 187 -2.74 -1.94 -22.00
C ASN A 187 -2.13 -3.33 -21.83
N ASP A 188 -0.83 -3.44 -21.59
CA ASP A 188 -0.15 -4.70 -21.30
C ASP A 188 -0.72 -5.35 -20.02
N HIS A 189 -0.85 -4.55 -18.96
CA HIS A 189 -1.40 -5.00 -17.67
C HIS A 189 -2.79 -5.62 -17.80
N LEU A 190 -3.64 -5.10 -18.69
CA LEU A 190 -4.99 -5.63 -18.93
C LEU A 190 -4.94 -7.08 -19.44
N TYR A 191 -4.10 -7.35 -20.44
CA TYR A 191 -3.99 -8.67 -21.06
C TYR A 191 -3.29 -9.66 -20.15
N TRP A 192 -2.24 -9.22 -19.45
CA TRP A 192 -1.60 -10.03 -18.42
C TRP A 192 -2.60 -10.44 -17.33
N LEU A 193 -3.41 -9.49 -16.84
CA LEU A 193 -4.38 -9.78 -15.79
C LEU A 193 -5.39 -10.83 -16.26
N ALA A 194 -5.93 -10.68 -17.48
CA ALA A 194 -6.88 -11.63 -18.05
C ALA A 194 -6.30 -13.04 -18.16
N ALA A 195 -5.05 -13.17 -18.62
CA ALA A 195 -4.37 -14.46 -18.72
C ALA A 195 -4.05 -15.06 -17.34
N ASN A 196 -3.65 -14.24 -16.38
CA ASN A 196 -3.25 -14.68 -15.05
C ASN A 196 -4.44 -15.18 -14.19
N MET A 197 -5.68 -14.77 -14.49
CA MET A 197 -6.87 -15.17 -13.72
C MET A 197 -7.05 -16.69 -13.58
N GLN A 198 -6.59 -17.48 -14.56
CA GLN A 198 -6.68 -18.95 -14.55
C GLN A 198 -5.43 -19.64 -14.00
N GLY A 199 -4.39 -18.89 -13.65
CA GLY A 199 -3.11 -19.41 -13.15
C GLY A 199 -2.88 -19.02 -11.69
N GLU A 200 -1.88 -18.16 -11.45
CA GLU A 200 -1.48 -17.79 -10.10
C GLU A 200 -2.58 -17.06 -9.33
N ALA A 201 -3.39 -16.24 -10.00
CA ALA A 201 -4.48 -15.52 -9.33
C ALA A 201 -5.56 -16.47 -8.78
N PHE A 202 -5.90 -17.53 -9.51
CA PHE A 202 -6.83 -18.55 -9.01
C PHE A 202 -6.34 -19.16 -7.69
N LEU A 203 -5.07 -19.56 -7.67
CA LEU A 203 -4.40 -20.11 -6.49
C LEU A 203 -4.33 -19.12 -5.33
N GLY A 204 -3.79 -17.93 -5.59
CA GLY A 204 -3.54 -16.92 -4.57
C GLY A 204 -4.81 -16.35 -3.96
N PHE A 205 -5.79 -15.98 -4.79
CA PHE A 205 -7.08 -15.48 -4.31
C PHE A 205 -7.89 -16.59 -3.65
N GLY A 206 -7.81 -17.81 -4.17
CA GLY A 206 -8.40 -19.00 -3.56
C GLY A 206 -7.89 -19.20 -2.14
N ALA A 207 -6.57 -19.31 -1.96
CA ALA A 207 -5.94 -19.49 -0.66
C ALA A 207 -6.30 -18.36 0.32
N PHE A 208 -6.25 -17.10 -0.13
CA PHE A 208 -6.63 -15.95 0.69
C PHE A 208 -8.08 -16.04 1.18
N ASN A 209 -9.02 -16.33 0.29
CA ASN A 209 -10.44 -16.40 0.61
C ASN A 209 -10.79 -17.61 1.49
N THR A 210 -10.09 -18.73 1.33
CA THR A 210 -10.33 -19.95 2.11
C THR A 210 -9.55 -20.00 3.42
N LYS A 211 -8.80 -18.95 3.79
CA LYS A 211 -7.97 -18.89 5.02
C LYS A 211 -8.67 -19.40 6.28
N LYS A 212 -9.95 -19.05 6.47
CA LYS A 212 -10.71 -19.46 7.67
C LYS A 212 -10.98 -20.96 7.71
N ILE A 213 -11.00 -21.63 6.55
CA ILE A 213 -11.26 -23.06 6.40
C ILE A 213 -9.96 -23.85 6.50
N THR A 214 -8.87 -23.33 5.93
CA THR A 214 -7.59 -24.05 5.79
C THR A 214 -6.55 -23.67 6.83
N GLY A 215 -6.76 -22.56 7.54
CA GLY A 215 -5.77 -21.95 8.42
C GLY A 215 -4.60 -21.25 7.71
N LYS A 216 -4.55 -21.27 6.37
CA LYS A 216 -3.48 -20.69 5.54
C LYS A 216 -4.06 -19.72 4.51
N ASP A 217 -3.44 -18.56 4.36
CA ASP A 217 -3.83 -17.52 3.37
C ASP A 217 -2.99 -17.53 2.10
N THR A 218 -2.05 -18.47 2.00
CA THR A 218 -1.11 -18.61 0.89
C THR A 218 -0.98 -20.08 0.49
N ILE A 219 -0.55 -20.31 -0.75
CA ILE A 219 -0.20 -21.64 -1.25
C ILE A 219 1.17 -22.09 -0.74
N ASP A 220 1.49 -23.37 -0.95
CA ASP A 220 2.87 -23.85 -0.88
C ASP A 220 3.66 -23.38 -2.12
N PHE A 221 4.31 -22.21 -2.00
CA PHE A 221 5.08 -21.62 -3.09
C PHE A 221 6.25 -22.49 -3.57
N ILE A 222 6.88 -23.25 -2.66
CA ILE A 222 8.03 -24.08 -3.03
C ILE A 222 7.54 -25.29 -3.83
N LYS A 223 6.48 -25.96 -3.36
CA LYS A 223 5.88 -27.07 -4.09
C LYS A 223 5.35 -26.63 -5.46
N PHE A 224 4.70 -25.47 -5.53
CA PHE A 224 4.25 -24.88 -6.79
C PHE A 224 5.40 -24.74 -7.80
N ARG A 225 6.52 -24.13 -7.39
CA ARG A 225 7.69 -23.95 -8.26
C ARG A 225 8.33 -25.28 -8.68
N GLN A 226 8.38 -26.26 -7.79
CA GLN A 226 8.89 -27.60 -8.11
C GLN A 226 8.03 -28.27 -9.19
N MET A 227 6.71 -28.27 -9.03
CA MET A 227 5.79 -28.89 -10.01
C MET A 227 5.83 -28.18 -11.37
N VAL A 228 5.91 -26.85 -11.37
CA VAL A 228 6.09 -26.08 -12.62
C VAL A 228 7.42 -26.43 -13.29
N ALA A 229 8.52 -26.55 -12.54
CA ALA A 229 9.83 -26.92 -13.07
C ALA A 229 9.86 -28.37 -13.60
N GLU A 230 9.06 -29.26 -13.02
CA GLU A 230 8.85 -30.65 -13.47
C GLU A 230 7.91 -30.74 -14.69
N GLY A 231 7.34 -29.63 -15.15
CA GLY A 231 6.50 -29.56 -16.36
C GLY A 231 5.04 -29.95 -16.14
N HIS A 232 4.56 -29.95 -14.89
CA HIS A 232 3.15 -30.18 -14.61
C HIS A 232 2.27 -29.06 -15.22
N ALA A 233 1.12 -29.44 -15.77
CA ALA A 233 0.13 -28.48 -16.24
C ALA A 233 -0.53 -27.74 -15.07
N LEU A 234 -0.90 -26.48 -15.27
CA LEU A 234 -1.75 -25.73 -14.35
C LEU A 234 -3.19 -26.24 -14.45
N ASN A 235 -3.51 -27.25 -13.64
CA ASN A 235 -4.80 -27.90 -13.57
C ASN A 235 -5.20 -28.17 -12.12
N ASP A 236 -6.37 -28.78 -11.92
CA ASP A 236 -6.92 -29.06 -10.59
C ASP A 236 -5.99 -29.94 -9.73
N GLU A 237 -5.25 -30.87 -10.33
CA GLU A 237 -4.29 -31.73 -9.61
C GLU A 237 -3.14 -30.92 -9.01
N LEU A 238 -2.51 -30.06 -9.82
CA LEU A 238 -1.47 -29.14 -9.34
C LEU A 238 -2.04 -28.18 -8.29
N PHE A 239 -3.23 -27.63 -8.54
CA PHE A 239 -3.84 -26.68 -7.63
C PHE A 239 -4.17 -27.30 -6.27
N GLU A 240 -4.74 -28.50 -6.26
CA GLU A 240 -5.02 -29.25 -5.05
C GLU A 240 -3.74 -29.56 -4.25
N ALA A 241 -2.63 -29.83 -4.93
CA ALA A 241 -1.35 -30.17 -4.29
C ALA A 241 -0.72 -28.99 -3.53
N VAL A 242 -0.98 -27.75 -3.97
CA VAL A 242 -0.35 -26.55 -3.38
C VAL A 242 -1.29 -25.75 -2.47
N LEU A 243 -2.60 -25.98 -2.54
CA LEU A 243 -3.58 -25.31 -1.70
C LEU A 243 -3.62 -25.89 -0.27
N GLY A 244 -3.93 -25.03 0.70
CA GLY A 244 -4.16 -25.46 2.08
C GLY A 244 -5.32 -26.44 2.17
N LYS A 245 -5.16 -27.50 2.97
CA LYS A 245 -6.24 -28.48 3.22
C LYS A 245 -7.20 -27.97 4.29
N PRO A 246 -8.50 -28.32 4.24
CA PRO A 246 -9.45 -27.99 5.28
C PRO A 246 -8.98 -28.47 6.65
N LEU A 247 -9.12 -27.63 7.68
CA LEU A 247 -8.87 -28.04 9.05
C LEU A 247 -9.87 -29.13 9.47
N PRO A 248 -9.45 -30.12 10.26
CA PRO A 248 -10.37 -31.11 10.81
C PRO A 248 -11.48 -30.41 11.60
N LYS A 249 -12.72 -30.91 11.45
CA LYS A 249 -13.90 -30.41 12.18
C LYS A 249 -13.85 -30.76 13.65
#